data_AF-A0A843JG99-F1
#
_entry.id   AF-A0A843JG99-F1
#
_cell.length_a   1.000
_cell.length_b   1.000
_cell.length_c   1.000
_cell.angle_alpha   90.00
_cell.angle_beta   90.00
_cell.angle_gamma   90.00
#
_symmetry.space_group_name_H-M   'P 1'
#
loop_
_entity.id
_entity.type
_entity.pdbx_description
1 polymer ?
#
loop_
_entity_poly.entity_id
_entity_poly.type
_entity_poly.pdbx_seq_one_letter_code
_entity_poly.pdbx_strand_id
1 'polypeptide(L)'
;INKWTDARKSVMVSLAALKPGCSSVSLADDMGVPISKVPDAVKAFQEIADKYRVTIATYGHASDGNLHTKMVIDPTDKDEWERGIAAVNEIFDVCIDLGGTVTGEHGVGISKAPNYQKERASELNTIRAVKAAFDPDNILNPGKSEQWTGTILRNLRYPCKLD
;
A
#
# COMPACT_ATOMS: atom_id res chain seq x y z
N ILE A 1 -27.93 -11.60 -7.56
CA ILE A 1 -26.77 -10.77 -7.97
C ILE A 1 -26.49 -9.69 -6.93
N ASN A 2 -27.43 -8.81 -6.60
CA ASN A 2 -27.22 -7.71 -5.63
C ASN A 2 -26.57 -8.15 -4.31
N LYS A 3 -27.08 -9.19 -3.64
CA LYS A 3 -26.48 -9.71 -2.39
C LYS A 3 -24.98 -10.06 -2.51
N TRP A 4 -24.55 -10.61 -3.64
CA TRP A 4 -23.14 -10.98 -3.88
C TRP A 4 -22.26 -9.75 -4.08
N THR A 5 -22.76 -8.78 -4.86
CA THR A 5 -22.08 -7.51 -5.09
C THR A 5 -21.99 -6.69 -3.80
N ASP A 6 -23.06 -6.67 -3.00
CA ASP A 6 -23.11 -5.96 -1.72
C ASP A 6 -22.11 -6.57 -0.74
N ALA A 7 -22.04 -7.91 -0.67
CA ALA A 7 -21.02 -8.61 0.14
C ALA A 7 -19.59 -8.25 -0.28
N ARG A 8 -19.30 -8.18 -1.58
CA ARG A 8 -17.96 -7.78 -2.08
C ARG A 8 -17.62 -6.32 -1.74
N LYS A 9 -18.61 -5.42 -1.78
CA LYS A 9 -18.45 -4.00 -1.41
C LYS A 9 -18.29 -3.80 0.08
N SER A 10 -18.88 -4.67 0.90
CA SER A 10 -18.83 -4.55 2.36
C SER A 10 -17.54 -5.06 3.00
N VAL A 11 -16.63 -5.70 2.24
CA VAL A 11 -15.41 -6.35 2.76
C VAL A 11 -14.69 -5.47 3.78
N MET A 12 -14.43 -4.20 3.48
CA MET A 12 -13.70 -3.31 4.39
C MET A 12 -14.42 -3.11 5.74
N VAL A 13 -15.73 -2.93 5.72
CA VAL A 13 -16.53 -2.76 6.95
C VAL A 13 -16.63 -4.07 7.71
N SER A 14 -16.79 -5.19 7.00
CA SER A 14 -16.85 -6.53 7.60
C SER A 14 -15.54 -6.93 8.28
N LEU A 15 -14.39 -6.54 7.73
CA LEU A 15 -13.08 -6.83 8.32
C LEU A 15 -12.86 -6.10 9.65
N ALA A 16 -13.34 -4.86 9.77
CA ALA A 16 -13.26 -4.13 11.04
C ALA A 16 -14.06 -4.82 12.16
N ALA A 17 -15.09 -5.59 11.83
CA ALA A 17 -15.89 -6.34 12.80
C ALA A 17 -15.27 -7.69 13.21
N LEU A 18 -14.16 -8.12 12.59
CA LEU A 18 -13.56 -9.44 12.82
C LEU A 18 -13.01 -9.62 14.24
N LYS A 19 -12.44 -8.56 14.81
CA LYS A 19 -11.82 -8.56 16.14
C LYS A 19 -12.23 -7.29 16.90
N PRO A 20 -13.03 -7.40 17.98
CA PRO A 20 -13.42 -6.24 18.79
C PRO A 20 -12.20 -5.45 19.28
N GLY A 21 -12.27 -4.12 19.21
CA GLY A 21 -11.17 -3.22 19.56
C GLY A 21 -10.16 -2.98 18.44
N CYS A 22 -10.17 -3.80 17.38
CA CYS A 22 -9.31 -3.60 16.21
C CYS A 22 -10.01 -2.78 15.12
N SER A 23 -9.21 -2.20 14.23
CA SER A 23 -9.63 -1.47 13.05
C SER A 23 -9.08 -2.13 11.78
N SER A 24 -9.85 -2.07 10.70
CA SER A 24 -9.34 -2.40 9.36
C SER A 24 -8.52 -1.20 8.85
N VAL A 25 -7.21 -1.38 8.73
CA VAL A 25 -6.26 -0.35 8.30
C VAL A 25 -5.72 -0.68 6.91
N SER A 26 -5.55 0.37 6.11
CA SER A 26 -5.03 0.29 4.75
C SER A 26 -3.55 0.64 4.75
N LEU A 27 -2.69 -0.32 5.12
CA LEU A 27 -1.23 -0.12 5.16
C LEU A 27 -0.54 -0.53 3.85
N ALA A 28 -0.76 -1.76 3.39
CA ALA A 28 -0.51 -2.21 2.03
C ALA A 28 -1.89 -2.34 1.41
N ASP A 29 -2.19 -1.57 0.37
CA ASP A 29 -3.45 -1.67 -0.33
C ASP A 29 -3.17 -1.33 -1.79
N ASP A 30 -3.91 -1.96 -2.70
CA ASP A 30 -3.83 -1.69 -4.12
C ASP A 30 -2.43 -1.93 -4.72
N MET A 31 -2.06 -3.18 -4.92
CA MET A 31 -0.89 -3.59 -5.70
C MET A 31 -1.36 -4.31 -6.97
N GLY A 32 -0.49 -4.39 -7.98
CA GLY A 32 -0.74 -5.18 -9.18
C GLY A 32 0.36 -6.22 -9.35
N VAL A 33 0.00 -7.43 -9.76
CA VAL A 33 0.97 -8.45 -10.22
C VAL A 33 0.50 -9.00 -11.57
N PRO A 34 1.40 -9.59 -12.40
CA PRO A 34 0.95 -10.31 -13.58
C PRO A 34 -0.13 -11.32 -13.20
N ILE A 35 -1.20 -11.44 -13.99
CA ILE A 35 -2.37 -12.30 -13.65
C ILE A 35 -1.94 -13.73 -13.32
N SER A 36 -0.96 -14.26 -14.07
CA SER A 36 -0.37 -15.60 -13.82
C SER A 36 0.32 -15.77 -12.46
N LYS A 37 0.63 -14.67 -11.78
CA LYS A 37 1.32 -14.58 -10.49
C LYS A 37 0.40 -14.26 -9.32
N VAL A 38 -0.90 -14.06 -9.55
CA VAL A 38 -1.89 -13.85 -8.47
C VAL A 38 -1.84 -14.98 -7.42
N PRO A 39 -1.79 -16.28 -7.78
CA PRO A 39 -1.71 -17.35 -6.77
C PRO A 39 -0.42 -17.27 -5.93
N ASP A 40 0.72 -16.98 -6.57
CA ASP A 40 2.02 -16.84 -5.90
C ASP A 40 1.98 -15.67 -4.90
N ALA A 41 1.43 -14.53 -5.31
CA ALA A 41 1.28 -13.34 -4.47
C ALA A 41 0.37 -13.61 -3.25
N VAL A 42 -0.82 -14.18 -3.46
CA VAL A 42 -1.76 -14.48 -2.37
C VAL A 42 -1.14 -15.44 -1.35
N LYS A 43 -0.40 -16.45 -1.80
CA LYS A 43 0.30 -17.38 -0.92
C LYS A 43 1.38 -16.67 -0.10
N ALA A 44 2.23 -15.87 -0.75
CA ALA A 44 3.27 -15.11 -0.07
C ALA A 44 2.69 -14.12 0.95
N PHE A 45 1.57 -13.46 0.66
CA PHE A 45 0.94 -12.53 1.61
C PHE A 45 0.47 -13.25 2.88
N GLN A 46 -0.04 -14.49 2.75
CA GLN A 46 -0.42 -15.29 3.92
C GLN A 46 0.80 -15.72 4.74
N GLU A 47 1.88 -16.15 4.08
CA GLU A 47 3.14 -16.51 4.75
C GLU A 47 3.73 -15.30 5.51
N ILE A 48 3.66 -14.10 4.92
CA ILE A 48 4.07 -12.85 5.56
C ILE A 48 3.15 -12.53 6.75
N ALA A 49 1.83 -12.69 6.61
CA ALA A 49 0.89 -12.47 7.71
C ALA A 49 1.23 -13.35 8.93
N ASP A 50 1.54 -14.63 8.68
CA ASP A 50 1.93 -15.58 9.72
C ASP A 50 3.29 -15.21 10.34
N LYS A 51 4.29 -14.89 9.51
CA LYS A 51 5.64 -14.46 9.94
C LYS A 51 5.60 -13.28 10.91
N TYR A 52 4.78 -12.26 10.59
CA TYR A 52 4.66 -11.05 11.40
C TYR A 52 3.59 -11.13 12.48
N ARG A 53 2.84 -12.23 12.56
CA ARG A 53 1.73 -12.42 13.52
C ARG A 53 0.72 -11.28 13.42
N VAL A 54 0.28 -11.01 12.20
CA VAL A 54 -0.73 -9.99 11.86
C VAL A 54 -1.88 -10.63 11.08
N THR A 55 -3.06 -10.03 11.14
CA THR A 55 -4.20 -10.48 10.34
C THR A 55 -4.29 -9.67 9.06
N ILE A 56 -4.13 -10.33 7.90
CA ILE A 56 -4.26 -9.73 6.58
C ILE A 56 -5.39 -10.40 5.82
N ALA A 57 -6.28 -9.59 5.26
CA ALA A 57 -7.29 -10.04 4.33
C ALA A 57 -6.93 -9.58 2.91
N THR A 58 -6.83 -10.53 1.99
CA THR A 58 -6.53 -10.28 0.58
C THR A 58 -7.79 -10.40 -0.27
N TYR A 59 -8.06 -9.41 -1.10
CA TYR A 59 -9.16 -9.40 -2.07
C TYR A 59 -8.76 -8.56 -3.28
N GLY A 60 -9.58 -8.51 -4.33
CA GLY A 60 -9.31 -7.56 -5.41
C GLY A 60 -10.02 -7.84 -6.71
N HIS A 61 -9.36 -7.47 -7.80
CA HIS A 61 -9.79 -7.58 -9.18
C HIS A 61 -8.88 -8.63 -9.85
N ALA A 62 -9.22 -9.91 -9.68
CA ALA A 62 -8.35 -10.98 -10.15
C ALA A 62 -8.11 -10.98 -11.67
N SER A 63 -9.01 -10.39 -12.45
CA SER A 63 -8.95 -10.33 -13.93
C SER A 63 -7.88 -9.39 -14.47
N ASP A 64 -7.40 -8.42 -13.70
CA ASP A 64 -6.32 -7.50 -14.09
C ASP A 64 -5.09 -7.64 -13.18
N GLY A 65 -5.12 -8.57 -12.22
CA GLY A 65 -4.02 -8.82 -11.30
C GLY A 65 -3.92 -7.81 -10.16
N ASN A 66 -4.93 -6.95 -9.97
CA ASN A 66 -4.96 -5.98 -8.88
C ASN A 66 -5.44 -6.63 -7.57
N LEU A 67 -4.57 -6.56 -6.56
CA LEU A 67 -4.73 -7.13 -5.24
C LEU A 67 -4.75 -6.03 -4.18
N HIS A 68 -5.67 -6.16 -3.26
CA HIS A 68 -5.83 -5.32 -2.09
C HIS A 68 -5.58 -6.17 -0.87
N THR A 69 -4.77 -5.65 0.04
CA THR A 69 -4.63 -6.18 1.38
C THR A 69 -5.25 -5.19 2.36
N LYS A 70 -5.89 -5.70 3.41
CA LYS A 70 -6.30 -4.90 4.57
C LYS A 70 -5.82 -5.61 5.81
N MET A 71 -5.29 -4.84 6.75
CA MET A 71 -4.80 -5.38 8.00
C MET A 71 -5.80 -5.08 9.11
N VAL A 72 -6.06 -6.05 9.97
CA VAL A 72 -6.91 -5.87 11.16
C VAL A 72 -5.99 -5.74 12.37
N ILE A 73 -5.91 -4.53 12.95
CA ILE A 73 -4.96 -4.21 14.03
C ILE A 73 -5.62 -3.43 15.16
N ASP A 74 -5.16 -3.60 16.39
CA ASP A 74 -5.48 -2.71 17.51
C ASP A 74 -4.74 -1.36 17.31
N PRO A 75 -5.46 -0.24 17.15
CA PRO A 75 -4.83 1.05 16.93
C PRO A 75 -4.01 1.55 18.14
N THR A 76 -4.18 0.96 19.32
CA THR A 76 -3.50 1.33 20.57
C THR A 76 -2.25 0.47 20.86
N ASP A 77 -2.07 -0.65 20.15
CA ASP A 77 -0.91 -1.53 20.30
C ASP A 77 0.21 -1.13 19.33
N LYS A 78 1.22 -0.43 19.87
CA LYS A 78 2.38 0.04 19.10
C LYS A 78 3.19 -1.11 18.47
N ASP A 79 3.33 -2.24 19.15
CA ASP A 79 4.09 -3.40 18.62
C ASP A 79 3.33 -4.05 17.46
N GLU A 80 2.00 -4.16 17.56
CA GLU A 80 1.17 -4.63 16.44
C GLU A 80 1.29 -3.72 15.20
N TRP A 81 1.32 -2.40 15.39
CA TRP A 81 1.60 -1.44 14.32
C TRP A 81 2.97 -1.63 13.68
N GLU A 82 4.03 -1.77 14.48
CA GLU A 82 5.40 -1.93 13.97
C GLU A 82 5.55 -3.20 13.14
N ARG A 83 4.99 -4.33 13.62
CA ARG A 83 4.93 -5.57 12.84
C ARG A 83 4.10 -5.41 11.58
N GLY A 84 2.99 -4.67 11.65
CA GLY A 84 2.14 -4.39 10.50
C GLY A 84 2.86 -3.60 9.40
N ILE A 85 3.61 -2.57 9.77
CA ILE A 85 4.43 -1.79 8.83
C ILE A 85 5.51 -2.66 8.19
N ALA A 86 6.16 -3.53 8.97
CA ALA A 86 7.18 -4.45 8.45
C ALA A 86 6.59 -5.45 7.44
N ALA A 87 5.46 -6.08 7.77
CA ALA A 87 4.74 -7.00 6.89
C ALA A 87 4.35 -6.33 5.56
N VAL A 88 3.89 -5.08 5.63
CA VAL A 88 3.45 -4.29 4.48
C VAL A 88 4.60 -3.98 3.52
N ASN A 89 5.77 -3.63 4.06
CA ASN A 89 6.94 -3.41 3.22
C ASN A 89 7.37 -4.70 2.51
N GLU A 90 7.35 -5.84 3.20
CA GLU A 90 7.67 -7.14 2.57
C GLU A 90 6.64 -7.56 1.52
N ILE A 91 5.36 -7.25 1.72
CA ILE A 91 4.31 -7.45 0.70
C ILE A 91 4.61 -6.65 -0.57
N PHE A 92 5.01 -5.38 -0.44
CA PHE A 92 5.39 -4.58 -1.60
C PHE A 92 6.65 -5.12 -2.28
N ASP A 93 7.66 -5.53 -1.52
CA ASP A 93 8.88 -6.12 -2.06
C ASP A 93 8.56 -7.41 -2.86
N VAL A 94 7.68 -8.29 -2.33
CA VAL A 94 7.18 -9.47 -3.08
C VAL A 94 6.46 -9.08 -4.38
N CYS A 95 5.62 -8.04 -4.36
CA CYS A 95 4.94 -7.59 -5.57
C CYS A 95 5.95 -7.14 -6.63
N ILE A 96 7.00 -6.41 -6.23
CA ILE A 96 8.07 -5.96 -7.13
C ILE A 96 8.83 -7.17 -7.69
N ASP A 97 9.20 -8.14 -6.84
CA ASP A 97 9.94 -9.35 -7.23
C ASP A 97 9.14 -10.22 -8.22
N LEU A 98 7.81 -10.22 -8.12
CA LEU A 98 6.91 -10.89 -9.06
C LEU A 98 6.72 -10.13 -10.39
N GLY A 99 7.42 -9.01 -10.58
CA GLY A 99 7.30 -8.15 -11.77
C GLY A 99 6.02 -7.31 -11.78
N GLY A 100 5.49 -7.00 -10.59
CA GLY A 100 4.29 -6.21 -10.37
C GLY A 100 4.54 -4.72 -10.19
N THR A 101 3.53 -4.05 -9.62
CA THR A 101 3.50 -2.63 -9.27
C THR A 101 3.00 -2.46 -7.84
N VAL A 102 3.56 -1.49 -7.12
CA VAL A 102 3.12 -1.11 -5.76
C VAL A 102 1.82 -0.31 -5.79
N THR A 103 1.34 0.08 -6.97
CA THR A 103 0.06 0.78 -7.15
C THR A 103 -0.68 0.29 -8.40
N GLY A 104 -1.92 -0.18 -8.22
CA GLY A 104 -2.82 -0.54 -9.32
C GLY A 104 -3.70 0.64 -9.72
N GLU A 105 -4.49 1.18 -8.79
CA GLU A 105 -5.54 2.17 -9.03
C GLU A 105 -5.49 3.42 -8.13
N HIS A 106 -4.90 3.35 -6.93
CA HIS A 106 -4.97 4.44 -5.93
C HIS A 106 -3.86 5.49 -6.05
N GLY A 107 -2.86 5.25 -6.90
CA GLY A 107 -1.67 6.08 -7.03
C GLY A 107 -0.70 5.95 -5.84
N VAL A 108 0.38 6.74 -5.90
CA VAL A 108 1.52 6.63 -4.97
C VAL A 108 1.40 7.58 -3.77
N GLY A 109 1.16 8.86 -4.05
CA GLY A 109 1.11 9.91 -3.03
C GLY A 109 2.39 9.95 -2.18
N ILE A 110 2.22 10.04 -0.86
CA ILE A 110 3.33 9.90 0.09
C ILE A 110 3.42 8.51 0.73
N SER A 111 2.29 7.85 0.92
CA SER A 111 2.21 6.58 1.66
C SER A 111 2.98 5.46 0.98
N LYS A 112 2.93 5.39 -0.36
CA LYS A 112 3.64 4.37 -1.13
C LYS A 112 4.96 4.85 -1.73
N ALA A 113 5.32 6.11 -1.50
CA ALA A 113 6.52 6.71 -2.09
C ALA A 113 7.82 5.92 -1.81
N PRO A 114 8.06 5.35 -0.60
CA PRO A 114 9.26 4.55 -0.37
C PRO A 114 9.35 3.34 -1.30
N ASN A 115 8.26 2.59 -1.44
CA ASN A 115 8.25 1.37 -2.26
C ASN A 115 8.14 1.68 -3.76
N TYR A 116 7.48 2.79 -4.13
CA TYR A 116 7.49 3.31 -5.49
C TYR A 116 8.89 3.71 -5.97
N GLN A 117 9.67 4.36 -5.10
CA GLN A 117 11.04 4.70 -5.45
C GLN A 117 11.94 3.47 -5.62
N LYS A 118 11.67 2.38 -4.88
CA LYS A 118 12.31 1.08 -5.14
C LYS A 118 11.91 0.51 -6.49
N GLU A 119 10.61 0.44 -6.78
CA GLU A 119 10.06 -0.09 -8.04
C GLU A 119 10.58 0.67 -9.27
N ARG A 120 10.66 2.00 -9.18
CA ARG A 120 10.98 2.89 -10.32
C ARG A 120 12.37 3.48 -10.27
N ALA A 121 13.30 2.85 -9.57
CA ALA A 121 14.63 3.40 -9.30
C ALA A 121 15.35 3.90 -10.56
N SER A 122 15.22 3.19 -11.68
CA SER A 122 15.81 3.58 -12.97
C SER A 122 15.12 4.76 -13.66
N GLU A 123 13.85 5.00 -13.38
CA GLU A 123 13.01 5.99 -14.06
C GLU A 123 12.90 7.30 -13.29
N LEU A 124 13.28 7.34 -12.00
CA LEU A 124 13.10 8.51 -11.12
C LEU A 124 13.68 9.80 -11.71
N ASN A 125 14.84 9.75 -12.36
CA ASN A 125 15.47 10.95 -12.94
C ASN A 125 14.63 11.51 -14.10
N THR A 126 14.07 10.64 -14.94
CA THR A 126 13.19 11.04 -16.03
C THR A 126 11.90 11.65 -15.49
N ILE A 127 11.30 11.03 -14.47
CA ILE A 127 10.06 11.54 -13.84
C ILE A 127 10.31 12.92 -13.23
N ARG A 128 11.44 13.11 -12.53
CA ARG A 128 11.84 14.40 -11.96
C ARG A 128 12.08 15.46 -13.02
N ALA A 129 12.69 15.10 -14.16
CA ALA A 129 12.91 16.02 -15.27
C ALA A 129 11.58 16.50 -15.87
N VAL A 130 10.60 15.59 -16.05
CA VAL A 130 9.24 15.95 -16.49
C VAL A 130 8.59 16.88 -15.46
N LYS A 131 8.65 16.55 -14.17
CA LYS A 131 8.11 17.40 -13.10
C LYS A 131 8.68 18.82 -13.14
N ALA A 132 10.00 18.96 -13.26
CA ALA A 132 10.67 20.26 -13.32
C ALA A 132 10.31 21.07 -14.57
N ALA A 133 10.03 20.40 -15.70
CA ALA A 133 9.62 21.08 -16.93
C ALA A 133 8.22 21.71 -16.82
N PHE A 134 7.29 21.06 -16.10
CA PHE A 134 5.91 21.52 -15.94
C PHE A 134 5.65 22.31 -14.66
N ASP A 135 6.49 22.18 -13.65
CA ASP A 135 6.39 22.87 -12.36
C ASP A 135 7.78 23.38 -11.90
N PRO A 136 8.34 24.39 -12.60
CA PRO A 136 9.68 24.89 -12.33
C PRO A 136 9.83 25.50 -10.93
N ASP A 137 8.76 26.08 -10.39
CA ASP A 137 8.73 26.66 -9.04
C ASP A 137 8.39 25.64 -7.94
N ASN A 138 8.13 24.37 -8.32
CA ASN A 138 7.81 23.26 -7.44
C ASN A 138 6.63 23.52 -6.48
N ILE A 139 5.57 24.15 -6.97
CA ILE A 139 4.39 24.53 -6.17
C ILE A 139 3.26 23.49 -6.25
N LEU A 140 3.29 22.59 -7.22
CA LEU A 140 2.24 21.59 -7.44
C LEU A 140 2.53 20.32 -6.64
N ASN A 141 2.08 20.30 -5.37
CA ASN A 141 2.14 19.16 -4.45
C ASN A 141 3.57 18.61 -4.22
N PRO A 142 4.50 19.44 -3.70
CA PRO A 142 5.90 19.08 -3.57
C PRO A 142 6.16 17.96 -2.55
N GLY A 143 7.25 17.21 -2.77
CA GLY A 143 7.79 16.25 -1.81
C GLY A 143 7.01 14.95 -1.70
N LYS A 144 6.32 14.57 -2.79
CA LYS A 144 5.54 13.33 -2.93
C LYS A 144 6.19 12.42 -3.98
N SER A 145 5.83 11.14 -3.98
CA SER A 145 6.24 10.17 -5.00
C SER A 145 7.76 10.20 -5.27
N GLU A 146 8.20 10.68 -6.43
CA GLU A 146 9.60 10.78 -6.85
C GLU A 146 10.44 11.81 -6.07
N GLN A 147 9.80 12.78 -5.43
CA GLN A 147 10.43 13.81 -4.61
C GLN A 147 10.42 13.47 -3.11
N TRP A 148 9.83 12.35 -2.72
CA TRP A 148 9.78 11.95 -1.32
C TRP A 148 11.18 11.71 -0.75
N THR A 149 11.40 12.20 0.48
CA THR A 149 12.63 12.00 1.24
C THR A 149 12.32 11.67 2.69
N GLY A 150 12.73 10.49 3.16
CA GLY A 150 12.83 10.18 4.59
C GLY A 150 11.57 9.57 5.23
N THR A 151 10.54 10.38 5.52
CA THR A 151 9.35 9.93 6.28
C THR A 151 8.06 10.30 5.58
N ILE A 152 7.03 9.46 5.73
CA ILE A 152 5.69 9.71 5.19
C ILE A 152 4.91 10.80 5.95
N LEU A 153 5.44 11.27 7.08
CA LEU A 153 4.84 12.31 7.93
C LEU A 153 5.27 13.74 7.56
N ARG A 154 6.12 13.91 6.55
CA ARG A 154 6.57 15.23 6.06
C ARG A 154 5.79 15.68 4.83
N ASN A 155 5.81 16.99 4.57
CA ASN A 155 5.14 17.63 3.43
C ASN A 155 3.62 17.36 3.38
N LEU A 156 2.99 16.99 4.50
CA LEU A 156 1.55 16.80 4.56
C LEU A 156 0.85 18.14 4.34
N ARG A 157 -0.32 18.12 3.68
CA ARG A 157 -1.15 19.33 3.53
C ARG A 157 -1.45 20.00 4.88
N TYR A 158 -1.60 19.18 5.92
CA TYR A 158 -1.69 19.59 7.31
C TYR A 158 -0.51 18.96 8.06
N PRO A 159 0.60 19.69 8.25
CA PRO A 159 1.80 19.13 8.86
C PRO A 159 1.52 18.73 10.32
N CYS A 160 1.88 17.50 10.67
CA CYS A 160 1.94 17.08 12.06
C CYS A 160 3.24 17.63 12.67
N LYS A 161 3.17 18.19 13.88
CA LYS A 161 4.39 18.53 14.62
C LYS A 161 5.02 17.20 15.06
N LEU A 162 6.20 16.91 14.53
CA LEU A 162 7.02 15.84 15.06
C LEU A 162 7.81 16.46 16.21
N ASP A 163 7.50 16.03 17.43
CA ASP A 163 8.24 16.41 18.64
C ASP A 163 9.68 15.88 18.60
#